data_AF-A0A485L8J4-F1
#
_entry.id   AF-A0A485L8J4-F1
#
_cell.length_a   1.000
_cell.length_b   1.000
_cell.length_c   1.000
_cell.angle_alpha   90.00
_cell.angle_beta   90.00
_cell.angle_gamma   90.00
#
_symmetry.space_group_name_H-M   'P 1'
#
loop_
_entity.id
_entity.type
_entity.pdbx_description
1 polymer ?
#
loop_
_entity_poly.entity_id
_entity_poly.type
_entity_poly.pdbx_seq_one_letter_code
_entity_poly.pdbx_strand_id
1 'polypeptide(L)'
;MEQTIVLKNVRRADETCTSVWMYWMTINDLESYQPLIRSAIQTADNSFLTPPIVDVESYLGLQDSNGDFVAQIGLLRSILGPYCSIDTYYVAVPPSVVGLYETCQTSLFRAMANDLQGVRSSVDAIPYTLLAPTPASWVGPTTAAIRALFDWQTPTLCPATV
;
A
#
# COMPACT_ATOMS: atom_id res chain seq x y z
N MET A 1 48.48 -17.46 8.39
CA MET A 1 47.70 -16.50 9.19
C MET A 1 46.27 -16.97 9.13
N GLU A 2 45.79 -17.56 10.21
CA GLU A 2 44.45 -18.17 10.31
C GLU A 2 43.59 -17.23 11.14
N GLN A 3 42.43 -16.85 10.62
CA GLN A 3 41.50 -15.94 11.29
C GLN A 3 40.22 -16.71 11.62
N THR A 4 39.98 -16.94 12.91
CA THR A 4 38.74 -17.53 13.39
C THR A 4 37.64 -16.46 13.38
N ILE A 5 36.75 -16.54 12.41
CA ILE A 5 35.57 -15.66 12.32
C ILE A 5 34.45 -16.32 13.11
N VAL A 6 34.06 -15.71 14.23
CA VAL A 6 32.83 -16.09 14.93
C VAL A 6 31.66 -15.51 14.13
N LEU A 7 30.99 -16.36 13.34
CA LEU A 7 29.74 -16.00 12.70
C LEU A 7 28.73 -15.67 13.81
N LYS A 8 28.28 -14.41 13.88
CA LYS A 8 27.13 -14.03 14.70
C LYS A 8 25.93 -14.85 14.22
N ASN A 9 25.64 -15.94 14.93
CA ASN A 9 24.43 -16.73 14.75
C ASN A 9 23.27 -15.97 15.39
N VAL A 10 22.85 -14.88 14.72
CA VAL A 10 21.55 -14.28 15.00
C VAL A 10 20.53 -15.24 14.43
N ARG A 11 19.61 -15.71 15.28
CA ARG A 11 18.53 -16.60 14.85
C ARG A 11 17.75 -15.85 13.76
N ARG A 12 17.64 -16.41 12.56
CA ARG A 12 16.76 -15.86 11.53
C ARG A 12 15.35 -15.85 12.09
N ALA A 13 14.81 -14.67 12.34
CA ALA A 13 13.40 -14.46 12.63
C ALA A 13 12.79 -13.92 11.35
N ASP A 14 11.77 -14.60 10.83
CA ASP A 14 10.93 -14.00 9.81
C ASP A 14 10.05 -12.99 10.55
N GLU A 15 10.48 -11.74 10.52
CA GLU A 15 9.73 -10.61 11.07
C GLU A 15 8.65 -10.19 10.07
N THR A 16 7.62 -9.51 10.57
CA THR A 16 6.55 -9.02 9.71
C THR A 16 7.09 -7.87 8.88
N CYS A 17 7.21 -8.04 7.56
CA CYS A 17 7.14 -6.90 6.67
C CYS A 17 5.73 -6.30 6.78
N THR A 18 5.66 -4.98 6.69
CA THR A 18 4.35 -4.33 6.77
C THR A 18 3.77 -4.25 5.36
N SER A 19 3.88 -3.12 4.68
CA SER A 19 3.58 -3.02 3.25
C SER A 19 4.78 -2.48 2.50
N VAL A 20 4.82 -2.70 1.18
CA VAL A 20 5.86 -2.19 0.27
C VAL A 20 6.08 -0.67 0.36
N TRP A 21 5.03 0.08 0.71
CA TRP A 21 5.06 1.53 0.83
C TRP A 21 5.49 2.00 2.22
N MET A 22 5.27 1.18 3.24
CA MET A 22 5.72 1.44 4.62
C MET A 22 7.07 0.73 4.83
N TYR A 23 7.46 0.40 6.06
CA TYR A 23 8.65 -0.42 6.26
C TYR A 23 8.52 -1.78 5.57
N TRP A 24 9.37 -1.99 4.56
CA TRP A 24 9.38 -3.18 3.73
C TRP A 24 10.62 -4.05 3.93
N MET A 25 11.33 -3.91 5.06
CA MET A 25 12.60 -4.58 5.34
C MET A 25 13.75 -4.19 4.42
N THR A 26 14.93 -4.01 5.02
CA THR A 26 16.14 -3.60 4.29
C THR A 26 16.52 -4.56 3.16
N ILE A 27 16.19 -5.85 3.24
CA ILE A 27 16.51 -6.80 2.17
C ILE A 27 15.75 -6.48 0.87
N ASN A 28 14.49 -6.06 0.95
CA ASN A 28 13.70 -5.72 -0.23
C ASN A 28 14.15 -4.37 -0.83
N ASP A 29 14.58 -3.43 0.01
CA ASP A 29 15.20 -2.19 -0.45
C ASP A 29 16.49 -2.49 -1.24
N LEU A 30 17.30 -3.44 -0.76
CA LEU A 30 18.52 -3.88 -1.45
C LEU A 30 18.21 -4.62 -2.76
N GLU A 31 17.19 -5.46 -2.79
CA GLU A 31 16.75 -6.13 -4.03
C GLU A 31 16.29 -5.12 -5.09
N SER A 32 15.69 -4.00 -4.68
CA SER A 32 15.25 -2.95 -5.60
C SER A 32 16.42 -2.26 -6.34
N TYR A 33 17.62 -2.24 -5.74
CA TYR A 33 18.82 -1.67 -6.36
C TYR A 33 19.56 -2.64 -7.29
N GLN A 34 19.36 -3.95 -7.12
CA GLN A 34 20.02 -4.98 -7.93
C GLN A 34 19.76 -4.85 -9.44
N PRO A 35 18.52 -4.70 -9.95
CA PRO A 35 18.29 -4.55 -11.39
C PRO A 35 18.86 -3.25 -11.96
N LEU A 36 19.14 -2.26 -11.12
CA LEU A 36 19.68 -0.95 -11.51
C LEU A 36 21.21 -0.88 -11.41
N ILE A 37 21.87 -1.97 -11.00
CA ILE A 37 23.33 -2.05 -10.80
C ILE A 37 23.80 -0.93 -9.84
N ARG A 38 23.05 -0.71 -8.76
CA ARG A 38 23.32 0.29 -7.74
C ARG A 38 23.78 -0.33 -6.43
N SER A 39 24.69 0.36 -5.75
CA SER A 39 25.21 -0.01 -4.44
C SER A 39 24.59 0.84 -3.35
N ALA A 40 24.22 0.23 -2.22
CA ALA A 40 23.83 0.94 -0.99
C ALA A 40 25.04 1.60 -0.28
N ILE A 41 26.27 1.26 -0.67
CA ILE A 41 27.48 1.85 -0.11
C ILE A 41 27.64 3.26 -0.67
N GLN A 42 27.60 4.27 0.20
CA GLN A 42 27.66 5.69 -0.21
C GLN A 42 28.96 6.06 -0.92
N THR A 43 30.07 5.39 -0.58
CA THR A 43 31.39 5.67 -1.16
C THR A 43 31.71 4.86 -2.42
N ALA A 44 30.81 3.99 -2.87
CA ALA A 44 31.03 3.22 -4.09
C ALA A 44 30.79 4.08 -5.33
N ASP A 45 31.56 3.85 -6.40
CA ASP A 45 31.43 4.56 -7.67
C ASP A 45 30.02 4.44 -8.28
N ASN A 46 29.30 3.36 -7.96
CA ASN A 46 27.93 3.10 -8.38
C ASN A 46 26.90 3.24 -7.24
N SER A 47 27.16 4.11 -6.25
CA SER A 47 26.23 4.37 -5.17
C SER A 47 24.85 4.82 -5.70
N PHE A 48 23.75 4.44 -5.04
CA PHE A 48 22.41 4.93 -5.38
C PHE A 48 22.26 6.46 -5.27
N LEU A 49 23.19 7.12 -4.55
CA LEU A 49 23.29 8.58 -4.43
C LEU A 49 24.07 9.23 -5.60
N THR A 50 24.73 8.44 -6.44
CA THR A 50 25.44 8.97 -7.62
C THR A 50 24.47 9.16 -8.79
N PRO A 51 24.54 10.28 -9.53
CA PRO A 51 23.66 10.51 -10.67
C PRO A 51 23.74 9.41 -11.76
N PRO A 52 22.61 8.97 -12.34
CA PRO A 52 21.25 9.29 -11.93
C PRO A 52 20.91 8.62 -10.59
N ILE A 53 20.45 9.46 -9.66
CA ILE A 53 20.05 9.08 -8.31
C ILE A 53 18.84 8.15 -8.42
N VAL A 54 18.87 7.05 -7.66
CA VAL A 54 17.73 6.15 -7.54
C VAL A 54 17.05 6.43 -6.22
N ASP A 55 15.91 7.10 -6.30
CA ASP A 55 15.00 7.27 -5.18
C ASP A 55 13.98 6.11 -5.16
N VAL A 56 13.86 5.46 -4.01
CA VAL A 56 12.93 4.34 -3.82
C VAL A 56 11.49 4.85 -3.86
N GLU A 57 11.23 6.05 -3.32
CA GLU A 57 9.88 6.61 -3.33
C GLU A 57 9.42 6.93 -4.77
N SER A 58 10.31 7.49 -5.60
CA SER A 58 10.07 7.67 -7.03
C SER A 58 9.91 6.35 -7.77
N TYR A 59 10.74 5.33 -7.49
CA TYR A 59 10.65 4.01 -8.12
C TYR A 59 9.29 3.35 -7.89
N LEU A 60 8.73 3.55 -6.70
CA LEU A 60 7.41 3.06 -6.36
C LEU A 60 6.28 3.94 -6.95
N GLY A 61 6.57 5.12 -7.51
CA GLY A 61 5.55 5.98 -8.12
C GLY A 61 4.73 6.78 -7.10
N LEU A 62 5.33 7.13 -5.96
CA LEU A 62 4.68 7.98 -4.94
C LEU A 62 4.67 9.47 -5.30
N GLN A 63 5.39 9.85 -6.34
CA GLN A 63 5.46 11.23 -6.83
C GLN A 63 4.56 11.42 -8.06
N ASP A 64 4.09 12.64 -8.26
CA ASP A 64 3.40 13.02 -9.49
C ASP A 64 4.39 13.17 -10.67
N SER A 65 3.88 13.58 -11.84
CA SER A 65 4.71 13.77 -13.04
C SER A 65 5.77 14.87 -12.92
N ASN A 66 5.66 15.75 -11.90
CA ASN A 66 6.61 16.82 -11.63
C ASN A 66 7.65 16.42 -10.57
N GLY A 67 7.52 15.23 -9.96
CA GLY A 67 8.36 14.78 -8.85
C GLY A 67 7.84 15.20 -7.48
N ASP A 68 6.63 15.75 -7.40
CA ASP A 68 6.07 16.28 -6.16
C ASP A 68 5.23 15.22 -5.41
N PHE A 69 5.33 15.23 -4.08
CA PHE A 69 4.46 14.44 -3.21
C PHE A 69 3.22 15.25 -2.87
N VAL A 70 2.08 14.92 -3.48
CA VAL A 70 0.83 15.69 -3.36
C VAL A 70 -0.21 14.99 -2.48
N ALA A 71 -1.22 15.77 -2.05
CA ALA A 71 -2.39 15.28 -1.32
C ALA A 71 -2.04 14.43 -0.08
N GLN A 72 -2.67 13.27 0.10
CA GLN A 72 -2.44 12.38 1.25
C GLN A 72 -1.01 11.87 1.32
N ILE A 73 -0.36 11.67 0.17
CA ILE A 73 1.01 11.17 0.11
C ILE A 73 1.96 12.23 0.68
N GLY A 74 1.86 13.46 0.18
CA GLY A 74 2.63 14.59 0.69
C GLY A 74 2.37 14.86 2.17
N LEU A 75 1.10 14.82 2.58
CA LEU A 75 0.71 15.02 3.98
C LEU A 75 1.34 13.98 4.91
N LEU A 76 1.18 12.70 4.61
CA LEU A 76 1.72 11.61 5.42
C LEU A 76 3.24 11.70 5.48
N ARG A 77 3.90 11.93 4.33
CA ARG A 77 5.35 12.09 4.25
C ARG A 77 5.86 13.26 5.07
N SER A 78 5.13 14.38 5.09
CA SER A 78 5.49 15.58 5.86
C SER A 78 5.37 15.39 7.37
N ILE A 79 4.44 14.53 7.82
CA ILE A 79 4.16 14.30 9.25
C ILE A 79 5.03 13.17 9.81
N LEU A 80 5.15 12.06 9.08
CA LEU A 80 5.81 10.83 9.56
C LEU A 80 7.22 10.65 9.02
N GLY A 81 7.55 11.27 7.88
CA GLY A 81 8.82 11.09 7.19
C GLY A 81 8.69 10.30 5.88
N PRO A 82 9.82 9.99 5.22
CA PRO A 82 9.85 9.28 3.95
C PRO A 82 9.14 7.93 4.01
N TYR A 83 8.45 7.56 2.93
CA TYR A 83 7.95 6.20 2.73
C TYR A 83 9.11 5.20 2.72
N CYS A 84 8.81 3.90 2.85
CA CYS A 84 9.79 2.83 3.06
C CYS A 84 10.54 2.88 4.42
N SER A 85 10.46 3.98 5.16
CA SER A 85 11.06 4.14 6.50
C SER A 85 10.05 4.18 7.66
N ILE A 86 8.75 4.06 7.35
CA ILE A 86 7.67 4.17 8.34
C ILE A 86 7.37 2.80 8.93
N ASP A 87 7.73 2.60 10.20
CA ASP A 87 7.37 1.41 10.94
C ASP A 87 5.87 1.39 11.24
N THR A 88 5.22 0.27 10.95
CA THR A 88 3.82 0.04 11.35
C THR A 88 3.71 -1.26 12.11
N TYR A 89 2.70 -1.37 12.96
CA TYR A 89 2.39 -2.60 13.67
C TYR A 89 1.05 -3.14 13.18
N TYR A 90 0.97 -4.45 13.03
CA TYR A 90 -0.27 -5.10 12.64
C TYR A 90 -1.27 -5.09 13.80
N VAL A 91 -2.46 -4.54 13.55
CA VAL A 91 -3.58 -4.61 14.47
C VAL A 91 -4.50 -5.74 14.02
N ALA A 92 -4.71 -6.72 14.89
CA ALA A 92 -5.61 -7.84 14.61
C ALA A 92 -7.03 -7.34 14.36
N VAL A 93 -7.68 -7.92 13.34
CA VAL A 93 -9.09 -7.62 13.03
C VAL A 93 -9.97 -8.07 14.21
N PRO A 94 -10.90 -7.24 14.69
CA PRO A 94 -11.79 -7.61 15.78
C PRO A 94 -12.56 -8.91 15.47
N PRO A 95 -12.68 -9.86 16.43
CA PRO A 95 -13.34 -11.15 16.19
C PRO A 95 -14.78 -11.03 15.67
N SER A 96 -15.49 -9.97 16.05
CA SER A 96 -16.85 -9.70 15.56
C SER A 96 -16.89 -9.44 14.05
N VAL A 97 -15.88 -8.76 13.50
CA VAL A 97 -15.77 -8.48 12.06
C VAL A 97 -15.40 -9.75 11.30
N VAL A 98 -14.50 -10.56 11.85
CA VAL A 98 -14.15 -11.88 11.29
C VAL A 98 -15.39 -12.77 11.23
N GLY A 99 -16.13 -12.88 12.33
CA GLY A 99 -17.36 -13.69 12.38
C GLY A 99 -18.44 -13.20 11.42
N LEU A 100 -18.59 -11.88 11.26
CA LEU A 100 -19.50 -11.31 10.26
C LEU A 100 -19.09 -11.71 8.84
N TYR A 101 -17.80 -11.58 8.51
CA TYR A 101 -17.27 -11.95 7.20
C TYR A 101 -17.48 -13.44 6.90
N GLU A 102 -17.13 -14.33 7.83
CA GLU A 102 -17.31 -15.78 7.69
C GLU A 102 -18.78 -16.17 7.52
N THR A 103 -19.67 -15.54 8.29
CA THR A 103 -21.12 -15.76 8.20
C THR A 103 -21.67 -15.30 6.85
N CYS A 104 -21.25 -14.12 6.39
CA CYS A 104 -21.64 -13.57 5.10
C CYS A 104 -21.19 -14.48 3.95
N GLN A 105 -19.91 -14.85 3.93
CA GLN A 105 -19.35 -15.76 2.92
C GLN A 105 -20.08 -17.10 2.91
N THR A 106 -20.24 -17.74 4.07
CA THR A 106 -20.93 -19.03 4.17
C THR A 106 -22.37 -18.96 3.67
N SER A 107 -23.08 -17.89 4.02
CA SER A 107 -24.47 -17.69 3.60
C SER A 107 -24.58 -17.43 2.11
N LEU A 108 -23.67 -16.63 1.55
CA LEU A 108 -23.60 -16.35 0.12
C LEU A 108 -23.31 -17.63 -0.69
N PHE A 109 -22.29 -18.40 -0.31
CA PHE A 109 -21.96 -19.65 -1.00
C PHE A 109 -23.09 -20.68 -0.89
N ARG A 110 -23.76 -20.77 0.26
CA ARG A 110 -24.93 -21.64 0.42
C ARG A 110 -26.09 -21.19 -0.47
N ALA A 111 -26.35 -19.89 -0.57
CA ALA A 111 -27.38 -19.36 -1.45
C ALA A 111 -27.06 -19.64 -2.94
N MET A 112 -25.81 -19.42 -3.36
CA MET A 112 -25.36 -19.72 -4.74
C MET A 112 -25.43 -21.20 -5.08
N ALA A 113 -25.17 -22.10 -4.13
CA ALA A 113 -25.29 -23.54 -4.34
C ALA A 113 -26.74 -23.97 -4.57
N ASN A 114 -27.70 -23.25 -4.01
CA ASN A 114 -29.13 -23.53 -4.17
C ASN A 114 -29.72 -22.85 -5.43
N ASP A 115 -29.33 -21.60 -5.69
CA ASP A 115 -29.82 -20.81 -6.82
C ASP A 115 -28.76 -19.78 -7.28
N LEU A 116 -27.84 -20.26 -8.11
CA LEU A 116 -26.77 -19.41 -8.65
C LEU A 116 -27.32 -18.24 -9.48
N GLN A 117 -28.37 -18.48 -10.28
CA GLN A 117 -28.88 -17.49 -11.22
C GLN A 117 -29.64 -16.38 -10.50
N GLY A 118 -30.50 -16.71 -9.54
CA GLY A 118 -31.24 -15.73 -8.75
C GLY A 118 -30.33 -14.88 -7.85
N VAL A 119 -29.30 -15.48 -7.24
CA VAL A 119 -28.30 -14.74 -6.46
C VAL A 119 -27.52 -13.79 -7.37
N ARG A 120 -27.07 -14.25 -8.55
CA ARG A 120 -26.37 -13.39 -9.50
C ARG A 120 -27.22 -12.20 -9.94
N SER A 121 -28.48 -12.43 -10.32
CA SER A 121 -29.39 -11.33 -10.68
C SER A 121 -29.62 -10.35 -9.52
N SER A 122 -29.62 -10.83 -8.28
CA SER A 122 -29.73 -9.97 -7.10
C SER A 122 -28.48 -9.13 -6.85
N VAL A 123 -27.29 -9.69 -7.06
CA VAL A 123 -26.00 -8.97 -6.98
C VAL A 123 -25.89 -7.93 -8.09
N ASP A 124 -26.26 -8.30 -9.32
CA ASP A 124 -26.24 -7.39 -10.48
C ASP A 124 -27.25 -6.23 -10.32
N ALA A 125 -28.31 -6.43 -9.52
CA ALA A 125 -29.29 -5.41 -9.19
C ALA A 125 -28.86 -4.46 -8.06
N ILE A 126 -27.73 -4.70 -7.39
CA ILE A 126 -27.22 -3.81 -6.35
C ILE A 126 -26.87 -2.46 -7.01
N PRO A 127 -27.54 -1.36 -6.65
CA PRO A 127 -27.25 -0.08 -7.26
C PRO A 127 -25.86 0.38 -6.86
N TYR A 128 -25.18 1.03 -7.81
CA TYR A 128 -23.96 1.74 -7.50
C TYR A 128 -24.22 2.73 -6.36
N THR A 129 -23.51 2.55 -5.26
CA THR A 129 -23.58 3.43 -4.10
C THR A 129 -22.19 3.96 -3.83
N LEU A 130 -22.03 5.29 -3.87
CA LEU A 130 -20.80 5.93 -3.48
C LEU A 130 -20.64 5.84 -1.95
N LEU A 131 -19.85 4.89 -1.49
CA LEU A 131 -19.46 4.79 -0.09
C LEU A 131 -18.24 5.69 0.13
N ALA A 132 -18.45 6.81 0.83
CA ALA A 132 -17.34 7.61 1.35
C ALA A 132 -17.08 7.15 2.80
N PRO A 133 -15.98 6.45 3.10
CA PRO A 133 -15.66 5.98 4.45
C PRO A 133 -15.15 7.12 5.33
N THR A 134 -15.81 8.29 5.28
CA THR A 134 -15.51 9.42 6.16
C THR A 134 -16.17 9.14 7.51
N PRO A 135 -15.40 9.06 8.62
CA PRO A 135 -15.98 8.94 9.94
C PRO A 135 -17.03 10.02 10.16
N ALA A 136 -18.18 9.66 10.74
CA ALA A 136 -19.27 10.62 10.96
C ALA A 136 -18.81 11.84 11.79
N SER A 137 -17.82 11.65 12.67
CA SER A 137 -17.19 12.72 13.47
C SER A 137 -16.37 13.72 12.65
N TRP A 138 -16.00 13.38 11.41
CA TRP A 138 -15.27 14.25 10.51
C TRP A 138 -16.20 15.09 9.64
N VAL A 139 -17.51 14.78 9.62
CA VAL A 139 -18.52 15.50 8.83
C VAL A 139 -18.79 16.87 9.46
N GLY A 140 -18.23 17.93 8.85
CA GLY A 140 -18.39 19.34 9.20
C GLY A 140 -18.13 20.29 8.01
N PRO A 141 -18.09 21.62 8.21
CA PRO A 141 -17.89 22.59 7.11
C PRO A 141 -16.60 22.36 6.31
N THR A 142 -15.60 21.75 6.94
CA THR A 142 -14.28 21.43 6.38
C THR A 142 -14.22 20.13 5.57
N THR A 143 -15.23 19.24 5.64
CA THR A 143 -15.20 17.96 4.90
C THR A 143 -15.35 18.07 3.39
N ALA A 144 -15.87 19.18 2.87
CA ALA A 144 -15.93 19.41 1.42
C ALA A 144 -14.52 19.42 0.79
N ALA A 145 -13.52 19.92 1.52
CA ALA A 145 -12.12 19.91 1.09
C ALA A 145 -11.48 18.51 1.16
N ILE A 146 -11.88 17.69 2.15
CA ILE A 146 -11.39 16.30 2.29
C ILE A 146 -11.99 15.40 1.19
N ARG A 147 -13.25 15.64 0.81
CA ARG A 147 -13.92 14.90 -0.27
C ARG A 147 -13.21 15.06 -1.62
N ALA A 148 -12.72 16.28 -1.90
CA ALA A 148 -11.91 16.57 -3.08
C ALA A 148 -10.54 15.85 -3.09
N LEU A 149 -10.02 15.43 -1.92
CA LEU A 149 -8.77 14.65 -1.83
C LEU A 149 -8.99 13.15 -2.08
N PHE A 150 -10.21 12.63 -1.86
CA PHE A 150 -10.54 11.20 -2.04
C PHE A 150 -11.30 10.90 -3.33
N ASP A 151 -11.63 11.91 -4.15
CA ASP A 151 -12.18 11.72 -5.48
C ASP A 151 -11.10 11.19 -6.44
N TRP A 152 -10.84 9.89 -6.37
CA TRP A 152 -10.12 9.12 -7.40
C TRP A 152 -10.94 8.96 -8.71
N GLN A 153 -11.86 9.88 -8.99
CA GLN A 153 -12.72 9.88 -10.16
C GLN A 153 -12.69 11.24 -10.87
N THR A 154 -11.67 11.44 -11.71
CA THR A 154 -11.99 11.74 -13.10
C THR A 154 -11.49 10.58 -13.96
N PRO A 155 -12.37 9.67 -14.42
CA PRO A 155 -12.00 8.71 -15.44
C PRO A 155 -11.90 9.45 -16.78
N THR A 156 -10.74 10.01 -17.09
CA THR A 156 -10.43 10.53 -18.44
C THR A 156 -9.41 9.69 -19.21
N LEU A 157 -9.00 8.53 -18.67
CA LEU A 157 -7.98 7.69 -19.32
C LEU A 157 -8.51 6.50 -20.12
N CYS A 158 -9.77 6.49 -20.54
CA CYS A 158 -10.24 5.55 -21.55
C CYS A 158 -11.13 6.26 -22.56
N PRO A 159 -10.60 6.67 -23.74
CA PRO A 159 -11.47 7.08 -24.82
C PRO A 159 -12.18 5.83 -25.33
N ALA A 160 -13.47 5.72 -25.00
CA ALA A 160 -14.39 4.86 -25.72
C ALA A 160 -14.48 5.39 -27.15
N THR A 161 -13.70 4.78 -28.05
CA THR A 161 -13.89 4.94 -29.49
C THR A 161 -14.50 3.65 -30.00
N VAL A 162 -15.69 3.82 -30.60
CA VAL A 162 -16.44 2.84 -31.38
C VAL A 162 -15.61 2.31 -32.54
#